data_AF-A0A660XBN3-F1
#
_entry.id   AF-A0A660XBN3-F1
#
_cell.length_a   1.000
_cell.length_b   1.000
_cell.length_c   1.000
_cell.angle_alpha   90.00
_cell.angle_beta   90.00
_cell.angle_gamma   90.00
#
_symmetry.space_group_name_H-M   'P 1'
#
loop_
_entity.id
_entity.type
_entity.pdbx_description
1 polymer ?
#
loop_
_entity_poly.entity_id
_entity_poly.type
_entity_poly.pdbx_seq_one_letter_code
_entity_poly.pdbx_strand_id
1 'polypeptide(L)'
;MGDKKTKGHVVVNIEECKGCGLCVEACPVNVLYQSEKFNTRGYHYAQYKGDGCTGCGICFYSCPEPGAITVFKRWDKITEKRFCKNCDGERFVFTLEDKPGKYFCTACLKEV
;
A
#
# COMPACT_ATOMS: atom_id res chain seq x y z
N MET A 1 6.10 23.05 -12.55
CA MET A 1 5.28 21.85 -12.24
C MET A 1 5.21 21.70 -10.73
N GLY A 2 4.03 21.88 -10.12
CA GLY A 2 3.91 21.80 -8.66
C GLY A 2 4.15 20.39 -8.13
N ASP A 3 4.88 20.28 -7.02
CA ASP A 3 5.14 19.06 -6.27
C ASP A 3 3.85 18.30 -5.97
N LYS A 4 3.51 17.31 -6.80
CA LYS A 4 2.40 16.41 -6.52
C LYS A 4 2.85 15.43 -5.43
N LYS A 5 2.73 15.86 -4.17
CA LYS A 5 2.93 14.99 -3.01
C LYS A 5 2.02 13.76 -3.11
N THR A 6 2.57 12.58 -2.84
CA THR A 6 1.84 11.32 -2.72
C THR A 6 0.81 11.42 -1.59
N LYS A 7 -0.49 11.35 -1.94
CA LYS A 7 -1.62 11.52 -1.00
C LYS A 7 -2.19 10.18 -0.50
N GLY A 8 -1.83 9.08 -1.13
CA GLY A 8 -2.27 7.75 -0.74
C GLY A 8 -1.14 6.74 -0.74
N HIS A 9 -1.45 5.54 -0.27
CA HIS A 9 -0.53 4.41 -0.28
C HIS A 9 -1.33 3.13 -0.53
N VAL A 10 -0.74 2.17 -1.23
CA VAL A 10 -1.40 0.90 -1.54
C VAL A 10 -0.55 -0.24 -1.01
N VAL A 11 -1.19 -1.16 -0.31
CA VAL A 11 -0.58 -2.41 0.14
C VAL A 11 -1.27 -3.54 -0.58
N VAL A 12 -0.47 -4.40 -1.20
CA VAL A 12 -0.96 -5.62 -1.86
C VAL A 12 -0.60 -6.81 -0.97
N ASN A 13 -1.60 -7.59 -0.58
CA ASN A 13 -1.36 -8.90 0.01
C ASN A 13 -0.92 -9.86 -1.09
N ILE A 14 0.35 -10.25 -1.02
CA ILE A 14 1.03 -11.05 -2.04
C ILE A 14 0.36 -12.43 -2.21
N GLU A 15 -0.15 -13.04 -1.14
CA GLU A 15 -0.70 -14.41 -1.19
C GLU A 15 -2.18 -14.46 -1.62
N GLU A 16 -2.92 -13.38 -1.40
CA GLU A 16 -4.30 -13.22 -1.86
C GLU A 16 -4.37 -12.72 -3.32
N CYS A 17 -3.35 -12.00 -3.77
CA CYS A 17 -3.31 -11.50 -5.14
C CYS A 17 -3.10 -12.62 -6.16
N LYS A 18 -4.08 -12.81 -7.06
CA LYS A 18 -4.02 -13.79 -8.16
C LYS A 18 -3.42 -13.25 -9.47
N GLY A 19 -2.86 -12.04 -9.46
CA GLY A 19 -2.14 -11.50 -10.62
C GLY A 19 -3.00 -11.19 -11.86
N CYS A 20 -4.30 -10.90 -11.70
CA CYS A 20 -5.21 -10.66 -12.84
C CYS A 20 -4.98 -9.35 -13.61
N GLY A 21 -4.13 -8.44 -13.13
CA GLY A 21 -3.79 -7.18 -13.82
C GLY A 21 -4.85 -6.07 -13.79
N LEU A 22 -6.10 -6.35 -13.41
CA LEU A 22 -7.20 -5.36 -13.42
C LEU A 22 -6.88 -4.07 -12.64
N CYS A 23 -6.22 -4.18 -11.48
CA CYS A 23 -5.84 -3.03 -10.68
C CYS A 23 -4.72 -2.18 -11.31
N VAL A 24 -3.86 -2.80 -12.13
CA VAL A 24 -2.80 -2.12 -12.88
C VAL A 24 -3.44 -1.28 -13.99
N GLU A 25 -4.33 -1.88 -14.79
CA GLU A 25 -5.03 -1.20 -15.88
C GLU A 25 -5.95 -0.09 -15.36
N ALA A 26 -6.66 -0.31 -14.25
CA ALA A 26 -7.59 0.65 -13.70
C ALA A 26 -6.91 1.84 -12.99
N CYS A 27 -5.59 1.81 -12.77
CA CYS A 27 -4.91 2.86 -12.02
C CYS A 27 -4.71 4.13 -12.87
N PRO A 28 -5.41 5.25 -12.59
CA PRO A 28 -5.35 6.44 -13.45
C PRO A 28 -4.00 7.17 -13.42
N VAL A 29 -3.14 6.82 -12.46
CA VAL A 29 -1.81 7.41 -12.25
C VAL A 29 -0.68 6.39 -12.42
N ASN A 30 -0.98 5.16 -12.87
CA ASN A 30 -0.02 4.13 -13.22
C ASN A 30 1.04 3.83 -12.12
N VAL A 31 0.59 3.69 -10.86
CA VAL A 31 1.48 3.41 -9.72
C VAL A 31 1.46 1.94 -9.27
N LEU A 32 0.70 1.09 -9.96
CA LEU A 32 0.67 -0.35 -9.76
C LEU A 32 1.28 -1.03 -10.99
N TYR A 33 1.96 -2.14 -10.79
CA TYR A 33 2.56 -2.95 -11.85
C TYR A 33 2.54 -4.43 -11.46
N GLN A 34 2.73 -5.32 -12.43
CA GLN A 34 2.81 -6.76 -12.19
C GLN A 34 4.24 -7.13 -11.80
N SER A 35 4.38 -7.87 -10.71
CA SER A 35 5.66 -8.37 -10.20
C SER A 35 6.28 -9.39 -11.17
N GLU A 36 7.60 -9.34 -11.35
CA GLU A 36 8.35 -10.39 -12.04
C GLU A 36 8.50 -11.67 -11.17
N LYS A 37 8.30 -11.55 -9.86
CA LYS A 37 8.35 -12.67 -8.90
C LYS A 37 6.99 -13.35 -8.77
N PHE A 38 7.03 -14.64 -8.47
CA PHE A 38 5.87 -15.44 -8.06
C PHE A 38 5.65 -15.39 -6.54
N ASN A 39 4.37 -15.45 -6.13
CA ASN A 39 4.00 -15.81 -4.76
C ASN A 39 4.04 -17.33 -4.56
N THR A 40 3.68 -17.83 -3.36
CA THR A 40 3.71 -19.27 -3.06
C THR A 40 2.74 -20.11 -3.90
N ARG A 41 1.78 -19.45 -4.56
CA ARG A 41 0.73 -20.06 -5.39
C ARG A 41 1.01 -19.95 -6.88
N GLY A 42 2.17 -19.43 -7.28
CA GLY A 42 2.59 -19.32 -8.68
C GLY A 42 2.00 -18.14 -9.44
N TYR A 43 1.48 -17.11 -8.76
CA TYR A 43 0.97 -15.91 -9.41
C TYR A 43 1.99 -14.77 -9.41
N HIS A 44 2.07 -14.05 -10.54
CA HIS A 44 2.71 -12.75 -10.62
C HIS A 44 1.79 -11.69 -9.99
N TYR A 45 1.98 -11.43 -8.70
CA TYR A 45 1.15 -10.50 -7.94
C TYR A 45 1.37 -9.05 -8.34
N ALA A 46 0.41 -8.17 -8.02
CA ALA A 46 0.57 -6.73 -8.23
C ALA A 46 1.49 -6.11 -7.17
N GLN A 47 2.27 -5.09 -7.55
CA GLN A 47 3.13 -4.32 -6.67
C GLN A 47 2.85 -2.83 -6.79
N TYR A 48 3.04 -2.11 -5.69
CA TYR A 48 2.94 -0.66 -5.62
C TYR A 48 4.32 -0.03 -5.80
N LYS A 49 4.42 1.02 -6.62
CA LYS A 49 5.67 1.74 -6.89
C LYS A 49 6.23 2.48 -5.67
N GLY A 50 5.38 2.87 -4.73
CA GLY A 50 5.77 3.59 -3.52
C GLY A 50 5.47 5.09 -3.56
N ASP A 51 5.30 5.68 -4.75
CA ASP A 51 5.03 7.10 -4.95
C ASP A 51 3.87 7.37 -5.92
N GLY A 52 3.40 8.62 -5.98
CA GLY A 52 2.42 9.09 -6.95
C GLY A 52 0.96 8.69 -6.69
N CYS A 53 0.68 7.82 -5.71
CA CYS A 53 -0.67 7.41 -5.39
C CYS A 53 -1.52 8.59 -4.86
N THR A 54 -2.74 8.69 -5.37
CA THR A 54 -3.73 9.71 -4.97
C THR A 54 -4.65 9.25 -3.85
N GLY A 55 -4.70 7.94 -3.57
CA GLY A 55 -5.65 7.34 -2.62
C GLY A 55 -7.08 7.23 -3.15
N CYS A 56 -7.28 7.24 -4.49
CA CYS A 56 -8.61 7.21 -5.11
C CYS A 56 -9.43 5.94 -4.82
N GLY A 57 -8.78 4.80 -4.58
CA GLY A 57 -9.45 3.54 -4.25
C GLY A 57 -9.95 2.72 -5.45
N ILE A 58 -9.75 3.19 -6.69
CA ILE A 58 -10.23 2.46 -7.89
C ILE A 58 -9.66 1.03 -7.94
N CYS A 59 -8.37 0.85 -7.64
CA CYS A 59 -7.72 -0.46 -7.61
C CYS A 59 -8.37 -1.43 -6.61
N PHE A 60 -8.88 -0.93 -5.49
CA PHE A 60 -9.59 -1.75 -4.50
C PHE A 60 -10.92 -2.24 -5.06
N TYR A 61 -11.71 -1.33 -5.66
CA TYR A 61 -13.02 -1.68 -6.22
C TYR A 61 -12.94 -2.53 -7.51
N SER A 62 -11.84 -2.42 -8.26
CA SER A 62 -11.62 -3.24 -9.45
C SER A 62 -11.08 -4.63 -9.13
N CYS A 63 -10.63 -4.88 -7.90
CA CYS A 63 -10.02 -6.15 -7.52
C CYS A 63 -11.11 -7.21 -7.25
N PRO A 64 -11.05 -8.38 -7.89
CA PRO A 64 -11.99 -9.47 -7.60
C PRO A 64 -11.68 -10.18 -6.27
N GLU A 65 -10.51 -9.94 -5.68
CA GLU A 65 -10.06 -10.56 -4.44
C GLU A 65 -10.15 -9.54 -3.27
N PRO A 66 -11.18 -9.63 -2.40
CA PRO A 66 -11.47 -8.59 -1.41
C PRO A 66 -10.36 -8.38 -0.37
N GLY A 67 -9.50 -9.39 -0.14
CA GLY A 67 -8.36 -9.32 0.77
C GLY A 67 -7.03 -8.92 0.14
N ALA A 68 -6.97 -8.73 -1.19
CA ALA A 68 -5.71 -8.55 -1.89
C ALA A 68 -5.18 -7.11 -1.86
N ILE A 69 -6.04 -6.10 -1.75
CA ILE A 69 -5.63 -4.69 -1.82
C ILE A 69 -6.14 -3.93 -0.60
N THR A 70 -5.28 -3.13 0.00
CA THR A 70 -5.64 -2.12 1.01
C THR A 70 -5.18 -0.75 0.53
N VAL A 71 -6.06 0.25 0.63
CA VAL A 71 -5.78 1.62 0.19
C VAL A 71 -5.82 2.57 1.38
N PHE A 72 -4.69 3.23 1.63
CA PHE A 72 -4.54 4.26 2.64
C PHE A 72 -4.75 5.62 2.00
N LYS A 73 -5.59 6.45 2.62
CA LYS A 73 -5.85 7.84 2.21
C LYS A 73 -5.10 8.80 3.13
N ARG A 74 -4.86 10.03 2.65
CA ARG A 74 -4.20 11.11 3.42
C ARG A 74 -2.80 10.73 3.91
N TRP A 75 -2.07 9.94 3.11
CA TRP A 75 -0.69 9.53 3.41
C TRP A 75 0.26 10.73 3.57
N ASP A 76 -0.04 11.83 2.87
CA ASP A 76 0.66 13.11 2.97
C ASP A 76 0.49 13.81 4.33
N LYS A 77 -0.44 13.35 5.17
CA LYS A 77 -0.74 13.95 6.48
C LYS A 77 -0.08 13.21 7.65
N ILE A 78 0.67 12.13 7.39
CA ILE A 78 1.36 11.40 8.45
C ILE A 78 2.56 12.23 8.93
N THR A 79 2.54 12.60 10.20
CA THR A 79 3.59 13.43 10.83
C THR A 79 4.22 12.80 12.06
N GLU A 80 3.53 11.87 12.71
CA GLU A 80 4.02 11.22 13.93
C GLU A 80 5.15 10.24 13.59
N LYS A 81 6.23 10.27 14.38
CA LYS A 81 7.37 9.35 14.26
C LYS A 81 7.53 8.53 15.53
N ARG A 82 7.90 7.26 15.35
CA ARG A 82 8.28 6.35 16.44
C ARG A 82 9.42 5.44 16.00
N PHE A 83 10.17 4.92 16.96
CA PHE A 83 11.19 3.93 16.70
C PHE A 83 10.54 2.59 16.29
N CYS A 84 10.88 2.09 15.11
CA CYS A 84 10.39 0.81 14.63
C CYS A 84 11.48 -0.27 14.79
N LYS A 85 11.25 -1.24 15.69
CA LYS A 85 12.16 -2.38 15.88
C LYS A 85 12.38 -3.21 14.61
N ASN A 86 11.38 -3.28 13.73
CA ASN A 86 11.46 -4.04 12.47
C ASN A 86 12.30 -3.34 11.39
N CYS A 87 12.46 -2.02 11.46
CA CYS A 87 13.23 -1.23 10.50
C CYS A 87 14.51 -0.65 11.10
N ASP A 88 14.79 -0.98 12.37
CA ASP A 88 15.88 -0.47 13.20
C ASP A 88 16.10 1.05 13.06
N GLY A 89 15.07 1.84 13.38
CA GLY A 89 15.17 3.29 13.30
C GLY A 89 13.85 4.03 13.45
N GLU A 90 13.92 5.37 13.51
CA GLU A 90 12.74 6.23 13.53
C GLU A 90 12.01 6.22 12.18
N ARG A 91 10.71 5.97 12.22
CA ARG A 91 9.82 5.92 11.06
C ARG A 91 8.55 6.70 11.34
N PHE A 92 7.95 7.23 10.28
CA PHE A 92 6.59 7.74 10.37
C PHE A 92 5.62 6.60 10.69
N VAL A 93 4.61 6.87 11.51
CA VAL A 93 3.63 5.87 11.94
C VAL A 93 2.19 6.34 11.73
N PHE A 94 1.28 5.39 11.59
CA PHE A 94 -0.15 5.62 11.49
C PHE A 94 -0.94 4.66 12.39
N THR A 95 -2.20 4.98 12.63
CA THR A 95 -3.14 4.14 13.38
C THR A 95 -4.24 3.65 12.44
N LEU A 96 -4.69 2.42 12.61
CA LEU A 96 -5.84 1.88 11.89
C LEU A 96 -7.12 2.14 12.70
N GLU A 97 -8.23 2.46 12.02
CA GLU A 97 -9.51 2.76 12.67
C GLU A 97 -10.02 1.58 13.52
N ASP A 98 -9.79 0.34 13.07
CA ASP A 98 -10.14 -0.90 13.77
C ASP A 98 -9.17 -1.28 14.90
N LYS A 99 -8.05 -0.58 15.06
CA LYS A 99 -7.00 -0.86 16.06
C LYS A 99 -6.58 0.42 16.80
N PRO A 100 -7.47 1.01 17.61
CA PRO A 100 -7.16 2.22 18.36
C PRO A 100 -5.98 1.98 19.31
N GLY A 101 -5.11 2.98 19.46
CA GLY A 101 -3.95 2.93 20.34
C GLY A 101 -2.75 2.13 19.83
N LYS A 102 -2.85 1.47 18.67
CA LYS A 102 -1.75 0.76 18.02
C LYS A 102 -1.15 1.57 16.87
N TYR A 103 0.17 1.59 16.79
CA TYR A 103 0.91 2.37 15.79
C TYR A 103 1.61 1.43 14.82
N PHE A 104 1.48 1.72 13.54
CA PHE A 104 2.04 0.92 12.46
C PHE A 104 3.08 1.73 11.69
N CYS A 105 4.22 1.12 11.40
CA CYS A 105 5.29 1.73 10.63
C CYS A 105 4.87 1.95 9.18
N THR A 106 5.06 3.15 8.65
CA THR A 106 4.80 3.46 7.23
C THR A 106 5.72 2.73 6.23
N ALA A 107 6.85 2.19 6.69
CA ALA A 107 7.82 1.50 5.84
C ALA A 107 7.60 -0.02 5.79
N CYS A 108 7.42 -0.67 6.93
CA CYS A 108 7.25 -2.13 7.00
C CYS A 108 5.82 -2.59 7.33
N LEU A 109 4.92 -1.65 7.65
CA LEU A 109 3.51 -1.89 7.96
C LEU A 109 3.27 -2.77 9.20
N LYS A 110 4.30 -2.99 10.00
CA LYS A 110 4.23 -3.71 11.27
C LYS A 110 4.00 -2.75 12.43
N GLU A 111 3.41 -3.27 13.50
CA GLU A 111 3.27 -2.56 14.77
C GLU A 111 4.66 -2.16 15.31
N VAL A 112 4.77 -0.95 15.87
CA VAL A 112 6.01 -0.39 16.44
C VAL A 112 6.06 -0.48 17.96
#